data_AF-H2BZC9-F1
#
_entry.id   AF-H2BZC9-F1
#
_cell.length_a   1.000
_cell.length_b   1.000
_cell.length_c   1.000
_cell.angle_alpha   90.00
_cell.angle_beta   90.00
_cell.angle_gamma   90.00
#
_symmetry.space_group_name_H-M   'P 1'
#
loop_
_entity.id
_entity.type
_entity.pdbx_description
1 polymer ?
#
loop_
_entity_poly.entity_id
_entity_poly.type
_entity_poly.pdbx_seq_one_letter_code
_entity_poly.pdbx_strand_id
1 'polypeptide(L)'
;MTLKLLFLALLLPVLALVLILIATFFLQDFSVSATTDLTYIIVIVLSIKICDVHFKKGKWFFDAKQVLTSFLLAVVLFGCFYIEKVLIGNNTKGSFSGYQILSSVVMVPIMEEFFSKRILLDNLKKLLNNRLWVILIIAFYFWILHFPTFIITHFIFGLATAYLYYTNKSLFQVILIHALYNALIVLFNIY
;
A
#
# COMPACT_ATOMS: atom_id res chain seq x y z
N MET A 1 -11.13 18.54 7.41
CA MET A 1 -10.98 17.55 6.32
C MET A 1 -12.19 17.67 5.42
N THR A 2 -12.04 17.92 4.11
CA THR A 2 -13.22 18.05 3.23
C THR A 2 -14.00 16.73 3.24
N LEU A 3 -15.33 16.78 3.24
CA LEU A 3 -16.19 15.58 3.24
C LEU A 3 -15.82 14.62 2.09
N LYS A 4 -15.39 15.17 0.95
CA LYS A 4 -14.85 14.43 -0.19
C LYS A 4 -13.64 13.55 0.18
N LEU A 5 -12.71 14.06 1.00
CA LEU A 5 -11.53 13.29 1.40
C LEU A 5 -11.85 12.18 2.39
N LEU A 6 -12.80 12.42 3.30
CA LEU A 6 -13.30 11.41 4.23
C LEU A 6 -14.00 10.29 3.46
N PHE A 7 -14.85 10.66 2.51
CA PHE A 7 -15.49 9.70 1.63
C PHE A 7 -14.46 8.87 0.85
N LEU A 8 -13.43 9.48 0.25
CA LEU A 8 -12.38 8.75 -0.45
C LEU A 8 -11.59 7.79 0.45
N ALA A 9 -11.16 8.25 1.62
CA ALA A 9 -10.38 7.43 2.56
C ALA A 9 -11.15 6.18 2.99
N LEU A 10 -12.48 6.27 3.06
CA LEU A 10 -13.37 5.15 3.39
C LEU A 10 -13.81 4.35 2.16
N LEU A 11 -13.82 4.97 0.97
CA LEU A 11 -14.32 4.34 -0.26
C LEU A 11 -13.46 3.17 -0.72
N LEU A 12 -12.12 3.30 -0.68
CA LEU A 12 -11.23 2.20 -1.09
C LEU A 12 -11.43 0.93 -0.25
N PRO A 13 -11.30 0.95 1.10
CA PRO A 13 -11.51 -0.25 1.91
C PRO A 13 -12.92 -0.84 1.73
N VAL A 14 -13.94 0.01 1.67
CA VAL A 14 -15.34 -0.45 1.55
C VAL A 14 -15.59 -1.07 0.17
N LEU A 15 -15.16 -0.44 -0.91
CA LEU A 15 -15.36 -0.97 -2.26
C LEU A 15 -14.53 -2.23 -2.51
N ALA A 16 -13.30 -2.29 -2.01
CA ALA A 16 -12.46 -3.49 -2.05
C ALA A 16 -13.15 -4.65 -1.34
N LEU A 17 -13.66 -4.43 -0.12
CA LEU A 17 -14.37 -5.45 0.63
C LEU A 17 -15.64 -5.92 -0.10
N VAL A 18 -16.45 -4.99 -0.62
CA VAL A 18 -17.67 -5.33 -1.37
C VAL A 18 -17.37 -6.13 -2.64
N LEU A 19 -16.36 -5.74 -3.41
CA LEU A 19 -16.00 -6.44 -4.65
C LEU A 19 -15.36 -7.81 -4.39
N ILE A 20 -14.54 -7.94 -3.35
CA ILE A 20 -14.01 -9.25 -2.91
C ILE A 20 -15.15 -10.16 -2.48
N LEU A 21 -16.12 -9.65 -1.70
CA LEU A 21 -17.31 -10.42 -1.31
C LEU A 21 -18.13 -10.84 -2.54
N ILE A 22 -18.40 -9.93 -3.48
CA ILE A 22 -19.13 -10.26 -4.71
C ILE A 22 -18.38 -11.33 -5.51
N ALA A 23 -17.07 -11.17 -5.70
CA ALA A 23 -16.26 -12.14 -6.43
C ALA A 23 -16.29 -13.52 -5.77
N THR A 24 -16.15 -13.57 -4.45
CA THR A 24 -16.12 -14.82 -3.67
C THR A 24 -17.47 -15.52 -3.65
N PHE A 25 -18.58 -14.77 -3.58
CA PHE A 25 -19.93 -15.34 -3.50
C PHE A 25 -20.56 -15.65 -4.87
N PHE A 26 -20.27 -14.86 -5.92
CA PHE A 26 -20.99 -14.93 -7.20
C PHE A 26 -20.14 -15.33 -8.40
N LEU A 27 -18.82 -15.15 -8.34
CA LEU A 27 -17.92 -15.35 -9.48
C LEU A 27 -16.85 -16.39 -9.14
N GLN A 28 -17.26 -17.59 -8.69
CA GLN A 28 -16.39 -18.66 -8.15
C GLN A 28 -15.10 -18.96 -8.96
N ASP A 29 -15.05 -18.58 -10.24
CA ASP A 29 -13.90 -18.75 -11.14
C ASP A 29 -12.95 -17.53 -11.27
N PHE A 30 -13.27 -16.39 -10.64
CA PHE A 30 -12.45 -15.18 -10.74
C PHE A 30 -11.31 -15.19 -9.73
N SER A 31 -10.08 -14.98 -10.20
CA SER A 31 -8.92 -14.90 -9.29
C SER A 31 -9.06 -13.68 -8.36
N VAL A 32 -8.96 -13.93 -7.05
CA VAL A 32 -9.04 -12.88 -6.00
C VAL A 32 -8.01 -11.76 -6.23
N SER A 33 -6.83 -12.09 -6.75
CA SER A 33 -5.81 -11.09 -7.09
C SER A 33 -6.25 -10.15 -8.21
N ALA A 34 -6.81 -10.69 -9.30
CA ALA A 34 -7.26 -9.85 -10.42
C ALA A 34 -8.46 -8.97 -10.06
N THR A 35 -9.38 -9.47 -9.22
CA THR A 35 -10.51 -8.65 -8.74
C THR A 35 -10.01 -7.52 -7.86
N THR A 36 -9.02 -7.78 -7.00
CA THR A 36 -8.38 -6.76 -6.17
C THR A 36 -7.71 -5.68 -7.01
N ASP A 37 -6.91 -6.06 -8.02
CA ASP A 37 -6.25 -5.11 -8.92
C ASP A 37 -7.28 -4.23 -9.66
N LEU A 38 -8.38 -4.83 -10.14
CA LEU A 38 -9.46 -4.10 -10.80
C LEU A 38 -10.15 -3.10 -9.85
N THR A 39 -10.40 -3.49 -8.60
CA THR A 39 -10.96 -2.58 -7.59
C THR A 39 -10.06 -1.37 -7.36
N TYR A 40 -8.75 -1.59 -7.19
CA TYR A 40 -7.79 -0.51 -7.02
C TYR A 40 -7.83 0.46 -8.20
N ILE A 41 -7.84 -0.04 -9.43
CA ILE A 41 -7.92 0.78 -10.64
C ILE A 41 -9.19 1.64 -10.63
N ILE A 42 -10.35 1.03 -10.39
CA ILE A 42 -11.64 1.73 -10.38
C ILE A 42 -11.64 2.85 -9.33
N VAL A 43 -11.21 2.54 -8.10
CA VAL A 43 -11.21 3.53 -7.01
C VAL A 43 -10.21 4.65 -7.29
N ILE A 44 -9.01 4.34 -7.80
CA ILE A 44 -8.03 5.35 -8.17
C ILE A 44 -8.60 6.29 -9.24
N VAL A 45 -9.25 5.75 -10.28
CA VAL A 45 -9.86 6.55 -11.36
C VAL A 45 -10.97 7.46 -10.81
N LEU A 46 -11.87 6.91 -9.99
CA LEU A 46 -12.93 7.71 -9.34
C LEU A 46 -12.34 8.79 -8.43
N SER A 47 -11.28 8.45 -7.70
CA SER A 47 -10.61 9.34 -6.77
C SER A 47 -9.91 10.51 -7.46
N ILE A 48 -9.26 10.26 -8.60
CA ILE A 48 -8.66 11.31 -9.44
C ILE A 48 -9.74 12.30 -9.89
N LYS A 49 -10.91 11.79 -10.35
CA LYS A 49 -12.03 12.63 -10.77
C LYS A 49 -12.63 13.46 -9.62
N ILE A 50 -12.83 12.85 -8.44
CA ILE A 50 -13.46 13.52 -7.29
C ILE A 50 -12.53 14.58 -6.66
N CYS A 51 -11.23 14.29 -6.59
CA CYS A 51 -10.24 15.14 -5.93
C CYS A 51 -9.57 16.15 -6.86
N ASP A 52 -9.91 16.16 -8.15
CA ASP A 52 -9.26 16.99 -9.17
C ASP A 52 -7.72 16.92 -9.07
N VAL A 53 -7.21 15.68 -9.07
CA VAL A 53 -5.79 15.42 -8.81
C VAL A 53 -4.97 15.81 -10.03
N HIS A 54 -4.31 16.97 -9.96
CA HIS A 54 -3.35 17.39 -10.97
C HIS A 54 -1.98 16.78 -10.74
N PHE A 55 -1.50 16.00 -11.72
CA PHE A 55 -0.17 15.41 -11.67
C PHE A 55 0.91 16.44 -11.98
N LYS A 56 1.52 17.02 -10.94
CA LYS A 56 2.81 17.70 -11.11
C LYS A 56 3.87 16.67 -11.52
N LYS A 57 4.65 16.96 -12.57
CA LYS A 57 5.83 16.18 -12.97
C LYS A 57 6.70 15.95 -11.74
N GLY A 58 6.76 14.70 -11.27
CA GLY A 58 7.67 14.30 -10.20
C GLY A 58 9.10 14.21 -10.72
N LYS A 59 10.08 14.23 -9.81
CA LYS A 59 11.42 13.77 -10.16
C LYS A 59 11.35 12.24 -10.35
N TRP A 60 11.50 11.79 -11.58
CA TRP A 60 11.60 10.37 -11.95
C TRP A 60 13.05 9.86 -11.88
N PHE A 61 13.98 10.67 -11.38
CA PHE A 61 15.40 10.38 -11.41
C PHE A 61 15.89 9.68 -10.15
N PHE A 62 16.82 8.75 -10.39
CA PHE A 62 17.50 7.93 -9.41
C PHE A 62 18.50 8.75 -8.58
N ASP A 63 18.41 8.65 -7.27
CA ASP A 63 19.52 8.93 -6.35
C ASP A 63 19.96 7.58 -5.77
N ALA A 64 21.23 7.21 -5.94
CA ALA A 64 21.78 5.96 -5.41
C ALA A 64 21.53 5.82 -3.90
N LYS A 65 21.52 6.95 -3.17
CA LYS A 65 21.14 6.97 -1.75
C LYS A 65 19.69 6.54 -1.54
N GLN A 66 18.76 7.00 -2.38
CA GLN A 66 17.36 6.61 -2.28
C GLN A 66 17.19 5.11 -2.54
N VAL A 67 17.83 4.57 -3.56
CA VAL A 67 17.80 3.12 -3.86
C VAL A 67 18.34 2.31 -2.68
N LEU A 68 19.50 2.70 -2.14
CA LEU A 68 20.08 2.03 -0.98
C LEU A 68 19.17 2.10 0.24
N THR A 69 18.62 3.28 0.56
CA THR A 69 17.68 3.43 1.69
C THR A 69 16.40 2.63 1.47
N SER A 70 15.91 2.50 0.24
CA SER A 70 14.75 1.68 -0.09
C SER A 70 15.02 0.20 0.21
N PHE A 71 16.19 -0.30 -0.21
CA PHE A 71 16.59 -1.68 0.05
C PHE A 71 16.75 -1.96 1.55
N LEU A 72 17.51 -1.12 2.28
CA LEU A 72 17.72 -1.28 3.71
C LEU A 72 16.40 -1.25 4.50
N LEU A 73 15.52 -0.31 4.17
CA LEU A 73 14.22 -0.22 4.83
C LEU A 73 13.33 -1.42 4.52
N ALA A 74 13.32 -1.90 3.27
CA ALA A 74 12.57 -3.11 2.91
C ALA A 74 13.03 -4.34 3.71
N VAL A 75 14.35 -4.50 3.91
CA VAL A 75 14.91 -5.57 4.75
C VAL A 75 14.50 -5.43 6.21
N VAL A 76 14.55 -4.22 6.77
CA VAL A 76 14.11 -3.97 8.16
C VAL A 76 12.62 -4.29 8.33
N LEU A 77 11.77 -3.84 7.40
CA LEU A 77 10.34 -4.10 7.42
C LEU A 77 10.02 -5.59 7.27
N PHE A 78 10.77 -6.30 6.42
CA PHE A 78 10.69 -7.75 6.32
C PHE A 78 11.10 -8.44 7.63
N GLY A 79 12.12 -7.93 8.33
CA GLY A 79 12.47 -8.39 9.67
C GLY A 79 11.32 -8.25 10.67
N CYS A 80 10.63 -7.11 10.66
CA CYS A 80 9.42 -6.90 11.48
C CYS A 80 8.32 -7.91 11.13
N PHE A 81 8.04 -8.10 9.84
CA PHE A 81 7.09 -9.10 9.35
C PHE A 81 7.45 -10.50 9.87
N TYR A 82 8.71 -10.90 9.73
CA TYR A 82 9.19 -12.21 10.14
C TYR A 82 9.02 -12.43 11.65
N ILE A 83 9.39 -11.44 12.47
CA ILE A 83 9.22 -11.51 13.92
C ILE A 83 7.74 -11.65 14.27
N GLU A 84 6.86 -10.82 13.71
CA GLU A 84 5.42 -10.90 13.97
C GLU A 84 4.84 -12.25 13.53
N LYS A 85 5.29 -12.79 12.39
CA LYS A 85 4.90 -14.12 11.90
C LYS A 85 5.31 -15.24 12.84
N VAL A 86 6.54 -15.20 13.36
CA VAL A 86 7.03 -16.16 14.36
C VAL A 86 6.22 -16.06 15.65
N LEU A 87 5.91 -14.86 16.13
CA LEU A 87 5.12 -14.64 17.34
C LEU A 87 3.66 -15.14 17.20
N ILE A 88 3.06 -14.99 16.03
CA ILE A 88 1.69 -15.45 15.73
C ILE A 88 1.65 -16.97 15.46
N GLY A 89 2.79 -17.62 15.19
CA GLY A 89 2.87 -19.05 14.93
C GLY A 89 2.29 -19.47 13.56
N ASN A 90 2.09 -18.53 12.64
CA ASN A 90 1.53 -18.83 11.32
C ASN A 90 2.64 -19.31 10.37
N ASN A 91 2.84 -20.62 10.27
CA ASN A 91 3.88 -21.23 9.44
C ASN A 91 3.38 -21.72 8.07
N THR A 92 2.26 -21.17 7.58
CA THR A 92 1.75 -21.55 6.27
C THR A 92 2.71 -21.09 5.17
N LYS A 93 3.20 -22.07 4.38
CA LYS A 93 3.83 -21.85 3.08
C LYS A 93 2.78 -22.08 2.00
N GLY A 94 2.89 -21.34 0.91
CA GLY A 94 1.89 -21.35 -0.15
C GLY A 94 2.54 -21.34 -1.52
N SER A 95 1.85 -21.93 -2.50
CA SER A 95 2.22 -21.80 -3.90
C SER A 95 1.66 -20.52 -4.48
N PHE A 96 2.49 -19.71 -5.13
CA PHE A 96 2.07 -18.52 -5.86
C PHE A 96 2.06 -18.81 -7.36
N SER A 97 1.00 -18.40 -8.06
CA SER A 97 1.00 -18.35 -9.52
C SER A 97 1.85 -17.16 -10.01
N GLY A 98 2.32 -17.22 -11.26
CA GLY A 98 3.09 -16.10 -11.85
C GLY A 98 2.33 -14.77 -11.82
N TYR A 99 1.01 -14.79 -11.99
CA TYR A 99 0.17 -13.59 -11.86
C TYR A 99 0.14 -13.06 -10.42
N GLN A 100 0.02 -13.95 -9.41
CA GLN A 100 0.02 -13.53 -8.01
C GLN A 100 1.35 -12.87 -7.62
N ILE A 101 2.48 -13.38 -8.13
CA ILE A 101 3.79 -12.76 -7.93
C ILE A 101 3.83 -11.38 -8.58
N LEU A 102 3.41 -11.27 -9.85
CA LEU A 102 3.39 -9.98 -10.56
C LEU A 102 2.49 -8.94 -9.86
N SER A 103 1.28 -9.35 -9.47
CA SER A 103 0.33 -8.48 -8.77
C SER A 103 0.90 -8.03 -7.42
N SER A 104 1.33 -8.96 -6.57
CA SER A 104 1.84 -8.64 -5.22
C SER A 104 3.14 -7.84 -5.22
N VAL A 105 4.06 -8.07 -6.16
CA VAL A 105 5.37 -7.39 -6.19
C VAL A 105 5.34 -6.08 -6.97
N VAL A 106 4.42 -5.93 -7.94
CA VAL A 106 4.43 -4.78 -8.85
C VAL A 106 3.12 -4.00 -8.79
N MET A 107 1.98 -4.63 -9.13
CA MET A 107 0.73 -3.91 -9.33
C MET A 107 0.19 -3.32 -8.01
N VAL A 108 0.10 -4.15 -6.97
CA VAL A 108 -0.39 -3.75 -5.64
C VAL A 108 0.49 -2.63 -5.04
N PRO A 109 1.84 -2.75 -4.98
CA PRO A 109 2.70 -1.67 -4.52
C PRO A 109 2.49 -0.34 -5.25
N ILE A 110 2.34 -0.36 -6.58
CA ILE A 110 2.09 0.85 -7.36
C ILE A 110 0.75 1.47 -6.95
N MET A 111 -0.31 0.67 -6.90
CA MET A 111 -1.67 1.14 -6.65
C MET A 111 -1.84 1.66 -5.22
N GLU A 112 -1.38 0.91 -4.22
CA GLU A 112 -1.51 1.26 -2.81
C GLU A 112 -0.70 2.51 -2.44
N GLU A 113 0.54 2.60 -2.92
CA GLU A 113 1.38 3.77 -2.65
C GLU A 113 0.86 4.99 -3.40
N PHE A 114 0.40 4.83 -4.65
CA PHE A 114 -0.20 5.93 -5.38
C PHE A 114 -1.44 6.47 -4.66
N PHE A 115 -2.36 5.60 -4.26
CA PHE A 115 -3.56 6.01 -3.55
C PHE A 115 -3.21 6.65 -2.20
N SER A 116 -2.45 5.94 -1.37
CA SER A 116 -2.16 6.41 0.00
C SER A 116 -1.30 7.68 0.02
N LYS A 117 -0.30 7.79 -0.86
CA LYS A 117 0.66 8.91 -0.81
C LYS A 117 0.26 10.07 -1.72
N ARG A 118 -0.11 9.80 -2.97
CA ARG A 118 -0.41 10.86 -3.94
C ARG A 118 -1.83 11.40 -3.80
N ILE A 119 -2.80 10.55 -3.49
CA ILE A 119 -4.20 10.98 -3.33
C ILE A 119 -4.46 11.37 -1.88
N LEU A 120 -4.26 10.46 -0.93
CA LEU A 120 -4.68 10.68 0.45
C LEU A 120 -3.72 11.62 1.20
N LEU A 121 -2.42 11.29 1.28
CA LEU A 121 -1.44 12.06 2.06
C LEU A 121 -1.31 13.50 1.53
N ASP A 122 -1.11 13.70 0.23
CA ASP A 122 -0.93 15.05 -0.33
C ASP A 122 -2.15 15.95 -0.15
N ASN A 123 -3.37 15.40 -0.11
CA ASN A 123 -4.55 16.20 0.21
C ASN A 123 -4.76 16.39 1.71
N LEU A 124 -4.43 15.40 2.55
CA LEU A 124 -4.41 15.56 4.01
C LEU A 124 -3.43 16.68 4.41
N LYS A 125 -2.27 16.80 3.75
CA LYS A 125 -1.32 17.89 3.96
C LYS A 125 -1.90 19.28 3.73
N LYS A 126 -2.87 19.43 2.81
CA LYS A 126 -3.52 20.71 2.53
C LYS A 126 -4.54 21.08 3.62
N LEU A 127 -5.05 20.06 4.34
CA LEU A 127 -6.12 20.20 5.33
C LEU A 127 -5.58 20.26 6.76
N LEU A 128 -4.46 19.60 7.01
CA LEU A 128 -3.82 19.48 8.30
C LEU A 128 -2.45 20.15 8.25
N ASN A 129 -2.28 21.23 9.03
CA ASN A 129 -0.99 21.92 9.14
C ASN A 129 0.06 21.16 9.97
N ASN A 130 -0.31 20.03 10.57
CA ASN A 130 0.58 19.25 11.43
C ASN A 130 1.05 17.97 10.73
N ARG A 131 2.37 17.87 10.52
CA ARG A 131 3.05 16.74 9.88
C ARG A 131 2.82 15.41 10.60
N LEU A 132 2.86 15.39 11.93
CA LEU A 132 2.71 14.17 12.73
C LEU A 132 1.34 13.54 12.46
N TRP A 133 0.28 14.34 12.53
CA TRP A 133 -1.09 13.86 12.32
C TRP A 133 -1.31 13.30 10.91
N VAL A 134 -0.73 13.94 9.89
CA VAL A 134 -0.81 13.42 8.51
C VAL A 134 -0.14 12.05 8.41
N ILE A 135 1.05 11.88 8.99
CA ILE A 135 1.79 10.60 8.96
C ILE A 135 1.02 9.52 9.72
N LEU A 136 0.52 9.83 10.92
CA LEU A 136 -0.25 8.90 11.74
C LEU A 136 -1.52 8.42 11.03
N ILE A 137 -2.28 9.34 10.42
CA ILE A 137 -3.52 8.97 9.70
C ILE A 137 -3.21 8.02 8.54
N ILE A 138 -2.14 8.25 7.79
CA ILE A 138 -1.74 7.35 6.69
C ILE A 138 -1.27 6.00 7.22
N ALA A 139 -0.57 5.97 8.34
CA ALA A 139 -0.15 4.72 8.97
C ALA A 139 -1.35 3.89 9.46
N PHE A 140 -2.32 4.53 10.12
CA PHE A 140 -3.56 3.88 10.55
C PHE A 140 -4.40 3.41 9.36
N TYR A 141 -4.45 4.21 8.28
CA TYR A 141 -5.13 3.81 7.06
C TYR A 141 -4.51 2.53 6.47
N PHE A 142 -3.18 2.48 6.33
CA PHE A 142 -2.50 1.30 5.81
C PHE A 142 -2.69 0.08 6.73
N TRP A 143 -2.67 0.29 8.05
CA TRP A 143 -2.97 -0.73 9.03
C TRP A 143 -4.40 -1.31 8.89
N ILE A 144 -5.42 -0.46 8.79
CA ILE A 144 -6.83 -0.88 8.66
C ILE A 144 -7.04 -1.71 7.40
N LEU A 145 -6.41 -1.35 6.28
CA LEU A 145 -6.52 -2.10 5.02
C LEU A 145 -6.01 -3.54 5.13
N HIS A 146 -5.07 -3.78 6.04
CA HIS A 146 -4.43 -5.08 6.21
C HIS A 146 -4.96 -5.83 7.43
N PHE A 147 -5.97 -5.31 8.13
CA PHE A 147 -6.57 -6.02 9.25
C PHE A 147 -7.29 -7.29 8.76
N PRO A 148 -7.14 -8.46 9.41
CA PRO A 148 -6.43 -8.71 10.68
C PRO A 148 -4.98 -9.21 10.53
N THR A 149 -4.39 -9.20 9.34
CA THR A 149 -3.10 -9.83 9.06
C THR A 149 -1.90 -8.91 9.37
N PHE A 150 -1.00 -9.36 10.27
CA PHE A 150 0.26 -8.69 10.61
C PHE A 150 0.11 -7.19 10.92
N ILE A 151 -0.76 -6.91 11.89
CA ILE A 151 -1.21 -5.58 12.32
C ILE A 151 -0.04 -4.65 12.64
N ILE A 152 0.95 -5.12 13.41
CA ILE A 152 2.04 -4.26 13.90
C ILE A 152 2.94 -3.86 12.74
N THR A 153 3.29 -4.82 11.89
CA THR A 153 4.18 -4.59 10.75
C THR A 153 3.57 -3.61 9.75
N HIS A 154 2.29 -3.76 9.40
CA HIS A 154 1.65 -2.85 8.44
C HIS A 154 1.51 -1.42 9.00
N PHE A 155 1.33 -1.25 10.31
CA PHE A 155 1.37 0.06 10.93
C PHE A 155 2.77 0.70 10.84
N ILE A 156 3.83 -0.05 11.18
CA ILE A 156 5.23 0.42 11.07
C ILE A 156 5.58 0.75 9.61
N PHE A 157 5.16 -0.10 8.67
CA PHE A 157 5.31 0.13 7.25
C PHE A 157 4.67 1.45 6.81
N GLY A 158 3.41 1.67 7.22
CA GLY A 158 2.67 2.89 6.95
C GLY A 158 3.36 4.13 7.53
N LEU A 159 3.88 4.06 8.76
CA LEU A 159 4.65 5.15 9.38
C LEU A 159 5.90 5.49 8.57
N ALA A 160 6.73 4.48 8.27
CA ALA A 160 8.02 4.68 7.62
C ALA A 160 7.86 5.25 6.19
N THR A 161 6.96 4.66 5.40
CA THR A 161 6.72 5.10 4.02
C THR A 161 6.01 6.46 3.96
N ALA A 162 5.07 6.74 4.88
CA ALA A 162 4.44 8.06 4.95
C ALA A 162 5.44 9.15 5.32
N TYR A 163 6.34 8.87 6.29
CA TYR A 163 7.41 9.80 6.66
C TYR A 163 8.33 10.08 5.47
N LEU A 164 8.84 9.05 4.80
CA LEU A 164 9.76 9.19 3.66
C LEU A 164 9.12 9.91 2.48
N TYR A 165 7.87 9.59 2.15
CA TYR A 165 7.16 10.33 1.10
C TYR A 165 6.93 11.79 1.49
N TYR A 166 6.64 12.06 2.77
CA TYR A 166 6.46 13.42 3.24
C TYR A 166 7.73 14.26 3.07
N THR A 167 8.92 13.69 3.37
CA THR A 167 10.22 14.38 3.25
C THR A 167 10.72 14.48 1.81
N ASN A 168 10.75 13.35 1.11
CA ASN A 168 11.48 13.23 -0.15
C ASN A 168 10.59 13.51 -1.36
N LYS A 169 9.27 13.43 -1.18
CA LYS A 169 8.27 13.60 -2.24
C LYS A 169 8.50 12.69 -3.45
N SER A 170 9.12 11.54 -3.20
CA SER A 170 9.40 10.51 -4.20
C SER A 170 8.39 9.37 -4.03
N LEU A 171 7.40 9.34 -4.94
CA LEU A 171 6.46 8.22 -5.00
C LEU A 171 7.18 6.92 -5.42
N PHE A 172 8.15 7.05 -6.33
CA PHE A 172 8.95 5.92 -6.77
C PHE A 172 9.69 5.24 -5.61
N GLN A 173 10.29 6.03 -4.71
CA GLN A 173 11.05 5.48 -3.58
C GLN A 173 10.19 4.58 -2.68
N VAL A 174 8.95 4.99 -2.39
CA VAL A 174 8.03 4.21 -1.55
C VAL A 174 7.43 3.02 -2.28
N ILE A 175 7.16 3.13 -3.59
CA ILE A 175 6.79 1.99 -4.44
C ILE A 175 7.92 0.95 -4.42
N LEU A 176 9.17 1.39 -4.56
CA LEU A 176 10.32 0.49 -4.55
C LEU A 176 10.50 -0.20 -3.20
N ILE A 177 10.33 0.51 -2.07
CA ILE A 177 10.34 -0.09 -0.72
C ILE A 177 9.28 -1.19 -0.63
N HIS A 178 8.05 -0.89 -1.04
CA HIS A 178 6.93 -1.81 -0.96
C HIS A 178 7.15 -3.04 -1.87
N ALA A 179 7.54 -2.83 -3.12
CA ALA A 179 7.85 -3.91 -4.05
C ALA A 179 8.95 -4.84 -3.52
N LEU A 180 10.04 -4.30 -2.99
CA LEU A 180 11.13 -5.09 -2.41
C LEU A 180 10.67 -5.85 -1.15
N TYR A 181 9.90 -5.21 -0.27
CA TYR A 181 9.32 -5.85 0.91
C TYR A 181 8.42 -7.04 0.52
N ASN A 182 7.52 -6.84 -0.45
CA ASN A 182 6.63 -7.91 -0.94
C ASN A 182 7.42 -9.02 -1.65
N ALA A 183 8.47 -8.69 -2.41
CA ALA A 183 9.33 -9.68 -3.03
C ALA A 183 10.02 -10.57 -1.98
N LEU A 184 10.52 -9.98 -0.89
CA LEU A 184 11.12 -10.74 0.22
C LEU A 184 10.10 -11.67 0.89
N ILE A 185 8.86 -11.20 1.08
CA ILE A 185 7.75 -12.03 1.61
C ILE A 185 7.43 -13.19 0.66
N VAL A 186 7.28 -12.92 -0.63
CA VAL A 186 6.99 -13.95 -1.63
C VAL A 186 8.11 -15.01 -1.63
N LEU A 187 9.37 -14.58 -1.68
CA LEU A 187 10.53 -15.48 -1.62
C LEU A 187 10.51 -16.34 -0.35
N PHE A 188 10.24 -15.74 0.81
CA PHE A 188 10.17 -16.45 2.09
C PHE A 188 9.01 -17.46 2.18
N ASN A 189 7.88 -17.21 1.50
CA ASN A 189 6.74 -18.12 1.55
C ASN A 189 6.84 -19.25 0.50
N ILE A 190 7.70 -19.11 -0.51
CA ILE A 190 7.98 -20.14 -1.52
C ILE A 190 9.04 -21.14 -1.02
N TYR A 191 10.13 -20.65 -0.38
CA TYR A 191 11.27 -21.48 0.07
C TYR A 191 11.20 -21.81 1.56
#